data_AF-A0A7V8YET5-F1
#
_entry.id   AF-A0A7V8YET5-F1
#
_cell.length_a   1.000
_cell.length_b   1.000
_cell.length_c   1.000
_cell.angle_alpha   90.00
_cell.angle_beta   90.00
_cell.angle_gamma   90.00
#
_symmetry.space_group_name_H-M   'P 1'
#
loop_
_entity.id
_entity.type
_entity.pdbx_description
1 polymer ?
#
loop_
_entity_poly.entity_id
_entity_poly.type
_entity_poly.pdbx_seq_one_letter_code
_entity_poly.pdbx_strand_id
1 'polypeptide(L)'
;LWLTETAGVDHVPLQLSDDGGTVTLLDPGRRVVDTLTWPALLDDSAYGRFPSGTPATAVTIFTTPGVENPVDPGIFTDPSDGLFLTDRLLRIDIEALQPAIAALFDEPYEYVPAAFVFDGMRFDVGLHLKGQAGSLRDPDEKAAWKIDMDWHVPGQRLRGLEKLTLNNMVQDASCIHETLAYELLRESDSPAPRTSWAEVYLNGEYRGLYLHVESEDDQFLERWFADPEGNLYEGEYGQDLTASWIDDLEIDEAGANDVADRSDLEALATLLARQPTEAEVPALEALVDVDRTVTAFAVEVVLGHWDGYVAYPNNWRVYHDPSTDQFTLLVSGVDQTFDSELALYTGSGDLFVWMLAIPSIRDRYSIALWDAADRLAALDVPAKAAAYEALILASFATDPYREATVADMQDEIADTVAFTADRPADVIGDLVP
;
A
#
# COMPACT_ATOMS: atom_id res chain seq x y z
N LEU A 1 27.10 13.70 -6.67
CA LEU A 1 28.41 13.18 -7.16
C LEU A 1 28.82 12.08 -6.22
N TRP A 2 28.85 10.83 -6.68
CA TRP A 2 29.17 9.68 -5.82
C TRP A 2 30.67 9.66 -5.52
N LEU A 3 31.00 9.74 -4.22
CA LEU A 3 32.34 9.51 -3.71
C LEU A 3 32.58 8.00 -3.66
N THR A 4 33.33 7.47 -4.62
CA THR A 4 33.89 6.12 -4.50
C THR A 4 35.29 6.23 -3.86
N GLU A 5 35.66 5.25 -3.03
CA GLU A 5 37.01 5.17 -2.43
C GLU A 5 38.14 5.07 -3.49
N THR A 6 37.78 4.80 -4.75
CA THR A 6 38.65 4.79 -5.93
C THR A 6 38.38 5.98 -6.86
N ALA A 7 38.25 7.18 -6.31
CA ALA A 7 38.15 8.41 -7.09
C ALA A 7 39.35 8.54 -8.05
N GLY A 8 39.08 8.48 -9.37
CA GLY A 8 40.09 8.66 -10.42
C GLY A 8 40.67 10.08 -10.46
N VAL A 9 41.61 10.33 -11.39
CA VAL A 9 42.31 11.63 -11.52
C VAL A 9 41.41 12.82 -11.87
N ASP A 10 40.19 12.56 -12.32
CA ASP A 10 39.21 13.58 -12.72
C ASP A 10 38.16 13.89 -11.64
N HIS A 11 38.37 13.43 -10.41
CA HIS A 11 37.44 13.65 -9.29
C HIS A 11 37.77 14.92 -8.49
N VAL A 12 36.73 15.67 -8.09
CA VAL A 12 36.85 16.85 -7.22
C VAL A 12 36.12 16.59 -5.90
N PRO A 13 36.82 16.56 -4.74
CA PRO A 13 36.17 16.39 -3.44
C PRO A 13 35.47 17.68 -3.04
N LEU A 14 34.15 17.71 -3.12
CA LEU A 14 33.31 18.82 -2.69
C LEU A 14 32.06 18.27 -2.01
N GLN A 15 31.66 18.91 -0.92
CA GLN A 15 30.39 18.63 -0.23
C GLN A 15 29.35 19.61 -0.76
N LEU A 16 28.19 19.10 -1.18
CA LEU A 16 27.06 19.90 -1.63
C LEU A 16 26.07 20.05 -0.46
N SER A 17 25.42 21.21 -0.39
CA SER A 17 24.30 21.41 0.54
C SER A 17 23.10 20.60 0.08
N ASP A 18 22.43 19.96 1.02
CA ASP A 18 21.07 19.42 0.90
C ASP A 18 20.01 20.52 0.78
N ASP A 19 20.20 21.71 1.38
CA ASP A 19 19.35 22.91 1.23
C ASP A 19 19.24 23.49 -0.20
N GLY A 20 19.87 22.85 -1.18
CA GLY A 20 19.97 23.32 -2.55
C GLY A 20 21.23 24.13 -2.82
N GLY A 21 21.50 24.42 -4.09
CA GLY A 21 22.69 25.17 -4.44
C GLY A 21 23.00 25.24 -5.93
N THR A 22 24.19 25.74 -6.26
CA THR A 22 24.68 25.80 -7.63
C THR A 22 26.17 25.50 -7.68
N VAL A 23 26.54 24.59 -8.57
CA VAL A 23 27.92 24.27 -8.95
C VAL A 23 28.12 24.70 -10.39
N THR A 24 29.22 25.42 -10.63
CA THR A 24 29.59 25.87 -11.97
C THR A 24 30.98 25.36 -12.31
N LEU A 25 31.09 24.63 -13.41
CA LEU A 25 32.36 24.21 -13.98
C LEU A 25 32.89 25.32 -14.89
N LEU A 26 34.15 25.73 -14.66
CA LEU A 26 34.83 26.75 -15.45
C LEU A 26 36.04 26.17 -16.18
N ASP A 27 36.33 26.67 -17.38
CA ASP A 27 37.59 26.38 -18.09
C ASP A 27 38.77 27.18 -17.49
N PRO A 28 40.04 26.91 -17.88
CA PRO A 28 41.20 27.67 -17.40
C PRO A 28 41.16 29.18 -17.70
N GLY A 29 40.36 29.59 -18.69
CA GLY A 29 40.08 30.99 -19.03
C GLY A 29 38.95 31.61 -18.23
N ARG A 30 38.40 30.89 -17.23
CA ARG A 30 37.23 31.25 -16.41
C ARG A 30 35.92 31.39 -17.19
N ARG A 31 35.79 30.72 -18.33
CA ARG A 31 34.52 30.63 -19.06
C ARG A 31 33.69 29.50 -18.47
N VAL A 32 32.38 29.71 -18.36
CA VAL A 32 31.46 28.66 -17.91
C VAL A 32 31.43 27.53 -18.95
N VAL A 33 31.75 26.33 -18.49
CA VAL A 33 31.64 25.07 -19.24
C VAL A 33 30.28 24.44 -18.98
N ASP A 34 29.87 24.39 -17.71
CA ASP A 34 28.58 23.85 -17.30
C ASP A 34 28.12 24.45 -15.97
N THR A 35 26.82 24.40 -15.72
CA THR A 35 26.20 24.79 -14.44
C THR A 35 25.16 23.74 -14.05
N LEU A 36 25.18 23.35 -12.78
CA LEU A 36 24.16 22.52 -12.16
C LEU A 36 23.58 23.27 -10.97
N THR A 37 22.28 23.54 -11.00
CA THR A 37 21.52 24.13 -9.89
C THR A 37 20.53 23.09 -9.40
N TRP A 38 20.48 22.82 -8.10
CA TRP A 38 19.59 21.82 -7.51
C TRP A 38 18.73 22.46 -6.40
N PRO A 39 17.50 21.95 -6.19
CA PRO A 39 16.62 22.40 -5.11
C PRO A 39 17.08 21.83 -3.77
N ALA A 40 16.39 22.20 -2.69
CA ALA A 40 16.50 21.45 -1.45
C ALA A 40 16.12 19.97 -1.70
N LEU A 41 16.90 19.06 -1.12
CA LEU A 41 16.73 17.62 -1.24
C LEU A 41 16.43 17.04 0.14
N LEU A 42 15.71 15.94 0.15
CA LEU A 42 15.60 15.07 1.32
C LEU A 42 16.92 14.31 1.48
N ASP A 43 17.21 13.85 2.69
CA ASP A 43 18.43 13.09 3.01
C ASP A 43 18.60 11.84 2.13
N ASP A 44 17.52 11.34 1.55
CA ASP A 44 17.43 10.12 0.76
C ASP A 44 16.92 10.29 -0.68
N SER A 45 17.00 11.52 -1.19
CA SER A 45 16.79 11.81 -2.60
C SER A 45 18.06 12.25 -3.31
N ALA A 46 18.06 12.09 -4.63
CA ALA A 46 19.17 12.43 -5.50
C ALA A 46 18.72 13.42 -6.58
N TYR A 47 19.65 14.26 -7.03
CA TYR A 47 19.44 15.17 -8.14
C TYR A 47 20.46 14.91 -9.25
N GLY A 48 19.99 14.84 -10.49
CA GLY A 48 20.84 14.53 -11.63
C GLY A 48 20.26 14.98 -12.96
N ARG A 49 21.04 14.76 -14.03
CA ARG A 49 20.62 14.97 -15.42
C ARG A 49 20.13 13.66 -16.04
N PHE A 50 19.01 13.67 -16.74
CA PHE A 50 18.39 12.46 -17.28
C PHE A 50 18.05 12.64 -18.77
N PRO A 51 18.60 11.80 -19.67
CA PRO A 51 19.76 10.93 -19.44
C PRO A 51 21.05 11.72 -19.19
N SER A 52 22.15 11.01 -18.92
CA SER A 52 23.48 11.61 -18.74
C SER A 52 23.82 12.63 -19.85
N GLY A 53 24.33 13.80 -19.45
CA GLY A 53 24.81 14.83 -20.38
C GLY A 53 23.74 15.69 -21.04
N THR A 54 22.46 15.50 -20.72
CA THR A 54 21.38 16.40 -21.18
C THR A 54 21.20 17.60 -20.25
N PRO A 55 20.51 18.66 -20.69
CA PRO A 55 20.11 19.75 -19.79
C PRO A 55 18.89 19.40 -18.92
N ALA A 56 18.21 18.29 -19.19
CA ALA A 56 17.02 17.90 -18.43
C ALA A 56 17.47 17.33 -17.08
N THR A 57 16.85 17.81 -16.00
CA THR A 57 17.19 17.41 -14.65
C THR A 57 15.97 16.94 -13.90
N ALA A 58 16.20 16.10 -12.90
CA ALA A 58 15.15 15.58 -12.04
C ALA A 58 15.69 15.36 -10.63
N VAL A 59 14.80 15.54 -9.65
CA VAL A 59 14.93 14.85 -8.37
C VAL A 59 14.41 13.44 -8.60
N THR A 60 15.19 12.46 -8.18
CA THR A 60 14.81 11.06 -8.20
C THR A 60 15.25 10.44 -6.90
N ILE A 61 14.60 9.35 -6.53
CA ILE A 61 15.01 8.55 -5.40
C ILE A 61 15.96 7.43 -5.84
N PHE A 62 16.02 7.12 -7.14
CA PHE A 62 16.93 6.12 -7.67
C PHE A 62 18.31 6.71 -7.88
N THR A 63 19.29 6.10 -7.25
CA THR A 63 20.67 6.48 -7.45
C THR A 63 21.32 5.54 -8.47
N THR A 64 22.14 6.11 -9.35
CA THR A 64 22.82 5.40 -10.45
C THR A 64 24.35 5.45 -10.28
N PRO A 65 24.90 5.04 -9.12
CA PRO A 65 26.35 5.10 -8.90
C PRO A 65 27.09 4.24 -9.92
N GLY A 66 28.00 4.87 -10.68
CA GLY A 66 28.87 4.17 -11.62
C GLY A 66 28.21 3.72 -12.92
N VAL A 67 26.94 4.08 -13.17
CA VAL A 67 26.21 3.78 -14.41
C VAL A 67 25.60 5.06 -15.01
N GLU A 68 25.23 5.02 -16.29
CA GLU A 68 24.58 6.17 -16.94
C GLU A 68 23.17 6.40 -16.38
N ASN A 69 22.78 7.67 -16.24
CA ASN A 69 21.42 8.02 -15.86
C ASN A 69 20.45 7.63 -16.99
N PRO A 70 19.33 6.95 -16.68
CA PRO A 70 18.35 6.54 -17.68
C PRO A 70 17.64 7.74 -18.31
N VAL A 71 16.90 7.48 -19.39
CA VAL A 71 16.05 8.50 -20.03
C VAL A 71 14.93 8.95 -19.09
N ASP A 72 14.30 7.99 -18.42
CA ASP A 72 13.27 8.26 -17.43
C ASP A 72 13.89 8.27 -16.02
N PRO A 73 13.94 9.43 -15.35
CA PRO A 73 14.38 9.53 -13.96
C PRO A 73 13.47 8.83 -12.95
N GLY A 74 12.22 8.52 -13.29
CA GLY A 74 11.18 8.30 -12.29
C GLY A 74 10.93 9.60 -11.51
N ILE A 75 10.43 10.64 -12.18
CA ILE A 75 10.01 11.86 -11.49
C ILE A 75 8.71 11.56 -10.77
N PHE A 76 8.75 11.70 -9.45
CA PHE A 76 7.59 11.56 -8.60
C PHE A 76 7.21 12.90 -7.99
N THR A 77 5.92 13.18 -7.96
CA THR A 77 5.39 14.34 -7.22
C THR A 77 5.44 14.10 -5.73
N ASP A 78 5.21 12.85 -5.31
CA ASP A 78 5.42 12.35 -3.96
C ASP A 78 6.70 11.51 -3.94
N PRO A 79 7.75 11.89 -3.19
CA PRO A 79 9.01 11.13 -3.13
C PRO A 79 8.84 9.65 -2.78
N SER A 80 7.77 9.27 -2.08
CA SER A 80 7.50 7.88 -1.71
C SER A 80 7.01 7.02 -2.89
N ASP A 81 6.47 7.61 -3.97
CA ASP A 81 5.92 6.87 -5.12
C ASP A 81 6.92 5.84 -5.69
N GLY A 82 8.20 6.19 -5.75
CA GLY A 82 9.18 5.27 -6.30
C GLY A 82 9.52 4.08 -5.39
N LEU A 83 9.06 4.07 -4.14
CA LEU A 83 9.06 2.89 -3.26
C LEU A 83 7.91 1.93 -3.58
N PHE A 84 7.01 2.30 -4.49
CA PHE A 84 5.85 1.49 -4.86
C PHE A 84 5.79 1.21 -6.38
N LEU A 85 6.96 1.12 -7.02
CA LEU A 85 7.04 0.68 -8.41
C LEU A 85 6.93 -0.84 -8.51
N THR A 86 6.08 -1.30 -9.43
CA THR A 86 5.82 -2.72 -9.71
C THR A 86 6.67 -3.26 -10.87
N ASP A 87 7.70 -2.52 -11.31
CA ASP A 87 8.61 -2.88 -12.40
C ASP A 87 10.01 -3.32 -11.91
N ARG A 88 10.23 -3.33 -10.59
CA ARG A 88 11.51 -3.64 -9.95
C ARG A 88 11.31 -4.21 -8.55
N LEU A 89 12.35 -4.87 -8.05
CA LEU A 89 12.43 -5.32 -6.67
C LEU A 89 13.18 -4.28 -5.83
N LEU A 90 12.61 -3.93 -4.69
CA LEU A 90 13.35 -3.24 -3.63
C LEU A 90 14.34 -4.21 -2.97
N ARG A 91 15.47 -3.71 -2.51
CA ARG A 91 16.35 -4.43 -1.57
C ARG A 91 16.25 -3.78 -0.21
N ILE A 92 15.81 -4.54 0.78
CA ILE A 92 15.65 -4.08 2.16
C ILE A 92 16.57 -4.91 3.05
N ASP A 93 17.50 -4.25 3.74
CA ASP A 93 18.38 -4.86 4.71
C ASP A 93 17.97 -4.41 6.12
N ILE A 94 17.67 -5.35 7.01
CA ILE A 94 17.32 -5.13 8.41
C ILE A 94 18.46 -5.70 9.26
N GLU A 95 18.89 -4.96 10.27
CA GLU A 95 19.87 -5.41 11.25
C GLU A 95 19.31 -5.29 12.65
N ALA A 96 19.24 -6.40 13.38
CA ALA A 96 18.73 -6.42 14.74
C ALA A 96 19.58 -7.33 15.62
N LEU A 97 19.81 -6.92 16.87
CA LEU A 97 20.55 -7.75 17.83
C LEU A 97 19.73 -9.00 18.17
N GLN A 98 20.40 -10.14 18.39
CA GLN A 98 19.71 -11.40 18.73
C GLN A 98 18.73 -11.28 19.92
N PRO A 99 19.03 -10.55 21.01
CA PRO A 99 18.07 -10.35 22.08
C PRO A 99 16.81 -9.58 21.67
N ALA A 100 16.91 -8.66 20.70
CA ALA A 100 15.76 -7.94 20.16
C ALA A 100 14.88 -8.89 19.34
N ILE A 101 15.48 -9.67 18.43
CA ILE A 101 14.76 -10.71 17.66
C ILE A 101 14.10 -11.73 18.60
N ALA A 102 14.80 -12.15 19.66
CA ALA A 102 14.28 -13.11 20.62
C ALA A 102 13.04 -12.59 21.38
N ALA A 103 12.96 -11.28 21.64
CA ALA A 103 11.80 -10.70 22.31
C ALA A 103 10.52 -10.80 21.47
N LEU A 104 10.64 -10.80 20.14
CA LEU A 104 9.51 -10.90 19.21
C LEU A 104 8.84 -12.28 19.18
N PHE A 105 9.44 -13.32 19.76
CA PHE A 105 8.75 -14.61 19.97
C PHE A 105 7.69 -14.53 21.07
N ASP A 106 7.94 -13.72 22.10
CA ASP A 106 7.05 -13.59 23.26
C ASP A 106 6.06 -12.43 23.06
N GLU A 107 6.53 -11.31 22.49
CA GLU A 107 5.77 -10.08 22.30
C GLU A 107 5.86 -9.64 20.82
N PRO A 108 5.13 -10.30 19.89
CA PRO A 108 5.34 -10.14 18.45
C PRO A 108 4.98 -8.75 17.93
N TYR A 109 4.11 -8.01 18.62
CA TYR A 109 3.64 -6.68 18.21
C TYR A 109 4.37 -5.53 18.94
N GLU A 110 5.26 -5.83 19.88
CA GLU A 110 6.04 -4.82 20.58
C GLU A 110 7.28 -4.45 19.76
N TYR A 111 7.45 -3.16 19.50
CA TYR A 111 8.61 -2.67 18.76
C TYR A 111 9.92 -2.96 19.50
N VAL A 112 10.86 -3.55 18.78
CA VAL A 112 12.24 -3.77 19.24
C VAL A 112 13.22 -2.90 18.43
N PRO A 113 14.36 -2.49 19.01
CA PRO A 113 15.35 -1.71 18.28
C PRO A 113 15.97 -2.52 17.12
N ALA A 114 16.00 -1.90 15.94
CA ALA A 114 16.70 -2.41 14.77
C ALA A 114 17.36 -1.24 14.00
N ALA A 115 18.12 -1.58 12.96
CA ALA A 115 18.51 -0.65 11.93
C ALA A 115 17.97 -1.12 10.58
N PHE A 116 17.51 -0.17 9.79
CA PHE A 116 17.06 -0.36 8.43
C PHE A 116 18.08 0.24 7.48
N VAL A 117 18.47 -0.52 6.46
CA VAL A 117 19.43 -0.12 5.45
C VAL A 117 18.76 -0.20 4.08
N PHE A 118 18.74 0.93 3.38
CA PHE A 118 18.12 1.07 2.08
C PHE A 118 18.95 2.02 1.21
N ASP A 119 19.28 1.61 -0.02
CA ASP A 119 20.13 2.37 -0.94
C ASP A 119 21.45 2.89 -0.32
N GLY A 120 22.01 2.11 0.62
CA GLY A 120 23.26 2.44 1.32
C GLY A 120 23.11 3.44 2.48
N MET A 121 21.90 3.93 2.73
CA MET A 121 21.56 4.75 3.89
C MET A 121 21.16 3.86 5.05
N ARG A 122 21.51 4.26 6.27
CA ARG A 122 21.20 3.53 7.49
C ARG A 122 20.34 4.40 8.40
N PHE A 123 19.28 3.79 8.90
CA PHE A 123 18.26 4.40 9.75
C PHE A 123 18.16 3.60 11.06
N ASP A 124 18.06 4.28 12.20
CA ASP A 124 17.74 3.62 13.47
C ASP A 124 16.21 3.56 13.59
N VAL A 125 15.65 2.35 13.69
CA VAL A 125 14.20 2.10 13.51
C VAL A 125 13.64 1.20 14.60
N GLY A 126 12.32 1.19 14.73
CA GLY A 126 11.57 0.15 15.41
C GLY A 126 11.25 -0.99 14.45
N LEU A 127 11.27 -2.23 14.94
CA LEU A 127 10.85 -3.42 14.20
C LEU A 127 9.88 -4.25 15.05
N HIS A 128 8.78 -4.71 14.47
CA HIS A 128 7.96 -5.78 15.07
C HIS A 128 7.37 -6.70 13.99
N LEU A 129 6.74 -7.79 14.43
CA LEU A 129 6.05 -8.73 13.54
C LEU A 129 4.66 -8.21 13.18
N LYS A 130 4.22 -8.52 11.96
CA LYS A 130 2.85 -8.34 11.51
C LYS A 130 2.22 -9.71 11.23
N GLY A 131 0.91 -9.78 11.34
CA GLY A 131 0.10 -10.92 10.93
C GLY A 131 -0.92 -11.27 12.00
N GLN A 132 -1.95 -11.99 11.62
CA GLN A 132 -2.96 -12.54 12.52
C GLN A 132 -3.20 -14.00 12.15
N ALA A 133 -4.41 -14.50 12.35
CA ALA A 133 -4.81 -15.85 11.95
C ALA A 133 -4.48 -16.09 10.47
N GLY A 134 -3.62 -17.08 10.19
CA GLY A 134 -3.21 -17.45 8.83
C GLY A 134 -1.82 -16.93 8.43
N SER A 135 -1.49 -15.68 8.78
CA SER A 135 -0.27 -15.01 8.29
C SER A 135 0.82 -14.79 9.34
N LEU A 136 0.51 -14.80 10.64
CA LEU A 136 1.52 -14.66 11.69
C LEU A 136 2.51 -15.83 11.63
N ARG A 137 3.81 -15.52 11.68
CA ARG A 137 4.93 -16.48 11.68
C ARG A 137 5.99 -16.00 12.66
N ASP A 138 6.72 -16.94 13.25
CA ASP A 138 7.78 -16.63 14.20
C ASP A 138 8.98 -15.97 13.49
N PRO A 139 9.84 -15.23 14.21
CA PRO A 139 11.00 -14.54 13.63
C PRO A 139 12.00 -15.43 12.89
N ASP A 140 12.01 -16.75 13.09
CA ASP A 140 12.84 -17.72 12.37
C ASP A 140 12.10 -18.43 11.22
N GLU A 141 10.87 -18.03 10.95
CA GLU A 141 10.04 -18.45 9.82
C GLU A 141 9.86 -17.29 8.81
N LYS A 142 8.86 -17.41 7.93
CA LYS A 142 8.47 -16.40 6.95
C LYS A 142 7.65 -15.26 7.59
N ALA A 143 8.19 -14.64 8.64
CA ALA A 143 7.54 -13.52 9.35
C ALA A 143 7.34 -12.30 8.46
N ALA A 144 6.17 -11.66 8.56
CA ALA A 144 5.91 -10.32 8.04
C ALA A 144 6.41 -9.27 9.04
N TRP A 145 6.83 -8.10 8.54
CA TRP A 145 7.50 -7.09 9.35
C TRP A 145 6.83 -5.73 9.20
N LYS A 146 6.73 -5.00 10.31
CA LYS A 146 6.47 -3.55 10.33
C LYS A 146 7.75 -2.85 10.77
N ILE A 147 8.13 -1.82 10.02
CA ILE A 147 9.29 -0.98 10.31
C ILE A 147 8.78 0.43 10.58
N ASP A 148 9.14 0.98 11.72
CA ASP A 148 8.83 2.37 12.09
C ASP A 148 10.12 3.18 12.05
N MET A 149 10.15 4.14 11.11
CA MET A 149 11.29 4.98 10.83
C MET A 149 11.56 5.98 11.96
N ASP A 150 10.56 6.41 12.72
CA ASP A 150 10.73 7.47 13.73
C ASP A 150 10.59 7.01 15.19
N TRP A 151 10.37 5.71 15.39
CA TRP A 151 10.34 5.04 16.69
C TRP A 151 11.44 5.48 17.66
N HIS A 152 12.67 5.66 17.17
CA HIS A 152 13.81 6.12 17.98
C HIS A 152 14.26 7.55 17.66
N VAL A 153 14.13 7.99 16.40
CA VAL A 153 14.56 9.31 15.93
C VAL A 153 13.33 10.07 15.44
N PRO A 154 12.74 10.96 16.27
CA PRO A 154 11.51 11.66 15.90
C PRO A 154 11.63 12.42 14.57
N GLY A 155 10.67 12.23 13.68
CA GLY A 155 10.63 12.86 12.36
C GLY A 155 11.58 12.24 11.32
N GLN A 156 12.27 11.13 11.62
CA GLN A 156 13.03 10.38 10.62
C GLN A 156 12.06 9.73 9.63
N ARG A 157 12.36 9.83 8.33
CA ARG A 157 11.51 9.32 7.25
C ARG A 157 12.37 8.65 6.18
N LEU A 158 11.79 7.67 5.50
CA LEU A 158 12.28 7.15 4.23
C LEU A 158 11.42 7.71 3.09
N ARG A 159 11.90 8.76 2.44
CA ARG A 159 11.33 9.37 1.24
C ARG A 159 9.92 9.86 1.49
N GLY A 160 9.75 10.47 2.65
CA GLY A 160 8.45 10.85 3.18
C GLY A 160 7.85 9.82 4.11
N LEU A 161 8.09 8.51 3.93
CA LEU A 161 7.43 7.46 4.72
C LEU A 161 7.92 7.37 6.17
N GLU A 162 6.98 7.30 7.10
CA GLU A 162 7.21 6.98 8.52
C GLU A 162 7.23 5.48 8.77
N LYS A 163 6.41 4.71 8.06
CA LYS A 163 6.26 3.26 8.27
C LYS A 163 6.41 2.49 6.97
N LEU A 164 7.03 1.31 7.06
CA LEU A 164 7.02 0.32 5.98
C LEU A 164 6.34 -0.96 6.47
N THR A 165 5.48 -1.53 5.63
CA THR A 165 4.81 -2.80 5.89
C THR A 165 5.29 -3.84 4.89
N LEU A 166 5.86 -4.94 5.37
CA LEU A 166 6.42 -6.03 4.57
C LEU A 166 5.61 -7.31 4.78
N ASN A 167 4.57 -7.50 3.96
CA ASN A 167 3.73 -8.69 3.99
C ASN A 167 4.50 -9.91 3.47
N ASN A 168 4.33 -11.03 4.16
CA ASN A 168 5.04 -12.27 3.91
C ASN A 168 4.43 -13.14 2.79
N MET A 169 3.21 -12.82 2.36
CA MET A 169 2.46 -13.48 1.29
C MET A 169 2.25 -14.99 1.51
N VAL A 170 2.23 -15.47 2.75
CA VAL A 170 2.09 -16.92 3.02
C VAL A 170 0.70 -17.48 2.71
N GLN A 171 -0.29 -16.60 2.50
CA GLN A 171 -1.67 -16.95 2.14
C GLN A 171 -2.00 -16.68 0.67
N ASP A 172 -1.05 -16.14 -0.11
CA ASP A 172 -1.15 -15.90 -1.56
C ASP A 172 0.08 -16.50 -2.25
N ALA A 173 -0.02 -17.72 -2.79
CA ALA A 173 1.13 -18.34 -3.45
C ALA A 173 1.45 -17.70 -4.80
N SER A 174 0.50 -16.98 -5.42
CA SER A 174 0.74 -16.20 -6.64
C SER A 174 1.68 -15.02 -6.39
N CYS A 175 1.66 -14.47 -5.16
CA CYS A 175 2.37 -13.26 -4.75
C CYS A 175 1.97 -12.00 -5.54
N ILE A 176 0.83 -12.00 -6.24
CA ILE A 176 0.36 -10.89 -7.08
C ILE A 176 -1.05 -10.39 -6.74
N HIS A 177 -1.78 -11.08 -5.86
CA HIS A 177 -3.19 -10.76 -5.60
C HIS A 177 -3.34 -9.37 -5.01
N GLU A 178 -2.62 -9.04 -3.93
CA GLU A 178 -2.72 -7.72 -3.30
C GLU A 178 -2.36 -6.59 -4.28
N THR A 179 -1.34 -6.79 -5.12
CA THR A 179 -0.93 -5.79 -6.12
C THR A 179 -2.04 -5.53 -7.14
N LEU A 180 -2.64 -6.58 -7.70
CA LEU A 180 -3.73 -6.47 -8.68
C LEU A 180 -5.01 -5.90 -8.06
N ALA A 181 -5.38 -6.40 -6.87
CA ALA A 181 -6.59 -5.99 -6.16
C ALA A 181 -6.54 -4.51 -5.77
N TYR A 182 -5.46 -4.06 -5.14
CA TYR A 182 -5.31 -2.65 -4.84
C TYR A 182 -5.18 -1.79 -6.10
N GLU A 183 -4.60 -2.28 -7.20
CA GLU A 183 -4.60 -1.53 -8.46
C GLU A 183 -6.03 -1.32 -8.98
N LEU A 184 -6.88 -2.36 -8.97
CA LEU A 184 -8.28 -2.23 -9.38
C LEU A 184 -9.05 -1.25 -8.49
N LEU A 185 -8.84 -1.26 -7.17
CA LEU A 185 -9.45 -0.29 -6.26
C LEU A 185 -9.05 1.15 -6.65
N ARG A 186 -7.76 1.41 -6.85
CA ARG A 186 -7.26 2.74 -7.25
C ARG A 186 -7.79 3.17 -8.61
N GLU A 187 -7.77 2.27 -9.60
CA GLU A 187 -8.33 2.56 -10.91
C GLU A 187 -9.82 2.88 -10.81
N SER A 188 -10.55 2.28 -9.87
CA SER A 188 -11.97 2.54 -9.61
C SER A 188 -12.23 3.79 -8.77
N ASP A 189 -11.24 4.63 -8.52
CA ASP A 189 -11.33 5.82 -7.65
C ASP A 189 -11.69 5.49 -6.18
N SER A 190 -11.40 4.27 -5.74
CA SER A 190 -11.48 3.85 -4.34
C SER A 190 -10.11 4.00 -3.66
N PRO A 191 -10.00 4.66 -2.50
CA PRO A 191 -8.73 4.79 -1.81
C PRO A 191 -8.12 3.42 -1.48
N ALA A 192 -6.89 3.19 -1.91
CA ALA A 192 -6.21 1.92 -1.70
C ALA A 192 -4.68 2.05 -1.66
N PRO A 193 -4.01 1.25 -0.79
CA PRO A 193 -2.56 1.18 -0.67
C PRO A 193 -1.83 1.00 -2.00
N ARG A 194 -0.68 1.65 -2.19
CA ARG A 194 0.28 1.29 -3.23
C ARG A 194 1.08 0.05 -2.81
N THR A 195 1.65 -0.68 -3.77
CA THR A 195 2.47 -1.88 -3.47
C THR A 195 3.72 -1.96 -4.34
N SER A 196 4.76 -2.64 -3.85
CA SER A 196 5.90 -3.11 -4.63
C SER A 196 6.46 -4.39 -4.01
N TRP A 197 7.30 -5.12 -4.75
CA TRP A 197 7.98 -6.29 -4.18
C TRP A 197 9.35 -5.92 -3.62
N ALA A 198 9.74 -6.62 -2.56
CA ALA A 198 11.02 -6.43 -1.90
C ALA A 198 11.74 -7.77 -1.64
N GLU A 199 13.06 -7.78 -1.83
CA GLU A 199 13.95 -8.77 -1.25
C GLU A 199 14.37 -8.30 0.14
N VAL A 200 14.03 -9.07 1.17
CA VAL A 200 14.33 -8.72 2.56
C VAL A 200 15.52 -9.54 3.06
N TYR A 201 16.43 -8.89 3.78
CA TYR A 201 17.57 -9.50 4.44
C TYR A 201 17.55 -9.15 5.92
N LEU A 202 17.75 -10.12 6.81
CA LEU A 202 17.88 -9.89 8.26
C LEU A 202 19.28 -10.30 8.70
N ASN A 203 20.06 -9.37 9.22
CA ASN A 203 21.47 -9.57 9.60
C ASN A 203 22.33 -10.18 8.45
N GLY A 204 22.03 -9.77 7.21
CA GLY A 204 22.70 -10.25 6.00
C GLY A 204 22.21 -11.61 5.48
N GLU A 205 21.29 -12.28 6.18
CA GLU A 205 20.64 -13.50 5.70
C GLU A 205 19.44 -13.15 4.84
N TYR A 206 19.33 -13.75 3.64
CA TYR A 206 18.16 -13.58 2.79
C TYR A 206 16.92 -14.22 3.42
N ARG A 207 15.90 -13.40 3.67
CA ARG A 207 14.60 -13.79 4.24
C ARG A 207 13.52 -14.03 3.19
N GLY A 208 13.83 -13.74 1.93
CA GLY A 208 12.95 -14.05 0.81
C GLY A 208 12.30 -12.87 0.11
N LEU A 209 11.31 -13.17 -0.71
CA LEU A 209 10.46 -12.20 -1.40
C LEU A 209 9.32 -11.75 -0.48
N TYR A 210 9.05 -10.47 -0.44
CA TYR A 210 7.99 -9.83 0.36
C TYR A 210 7.21 -8.84 -0.49
N LEU A 211 6.00 -8.51 -0.07
CA LEU A 211 5.26 -7.38 -0.61
C LEU A 211 5.41 -6.19 0.33
N HIS A 212 5.97 -5.09 -0.16
CA HIS A 212 5.90 -3.80 0.49
C HIS A 212 4.55 -3.16 0.19
N VAL A 213 3.74 -2.97 1.22
CA VAL A 213 2.40 -2.38 1.15
C VAL A 213 2.43 -1.02 1.85
N GLU A 214 1.86 0.00 1.22
CA GLU A 214 1.67 1.31 1.84
C GLU A 214 0.83 1.14 3.12
N SER A 215 1.29 1.72 4.23
CA SER A 215 0.51 1.70 5.47
C SER A 215 -0.68 2.63 5.32
N GLU A 216 -1.86 2.20 5.76
CA GLU A 216 -3.04 3.07 5.83
C GLU A 216 -2.93 3.96 7.07
N ASP A 217 -2.09 4.98 6.99
CA ASP A 217 -1.83 5.99 8.02
C ASP A 217 -2.17 7.40 7.51
N ASP A 218 -1.81 8.43 8.28
CA ASP A 218 -2.00 9.83 7.92
C ASP A 218 -1.44 10.21 6.54
N GLN A 219 -0.34 9.58 6.12
CA GLN A 219 0.29 9.82 4.82
C GLN A 219 -0.50 9.21 3.67
N PHE A 220 -1.06 8.02 3.89
CA PHE A 220 -2.03 7.44 2.96
C PHE A 220 -3.27 8.34 2.85
N LEU A 221 -3.77 8.84 3.97
CA LEU A 221 -4.93 9.73 3.99
C LEU A 221 -4.66 11.04 3.24
N GLU A 222 -3.47 11.64 3.39
CA GLU A 222 -3.08 12.87 2.68
C GLU A 222 -3.10 12.69 1.15
N ARG A 223 -2.88 11.46 0.67
CA ARG A 223 -2.90 11.14 -0.76
C ARG A 223 -4.31 11.09 -1.34
N TRP A 224 -5.34 10.83 -0.52
CA TRP A 224 -6.71 10.55 -0.95
C TRP A 224 -7.76 11.56 -0.49
N PHE A 225 -7.49 12.29 0.59
CA PHE A 225 -8.43 13.18 1.25
C PHE A 225 -7.86 14.59 1.36
N ALA A 226 -8.75 15.58 1.33
CA ALA A 226 -8.35 16.98 1.43
C ALA A 226 -7.86 17.35 2.84
N ASP A 227 -8.34 16.61 3.84
CA ASP A 227 -7.98 16.72 5.24
C ASP A 227 -7.64 15.31 5.74
N PRO A 228 -6.38 15.01 6.13
CA PRO A 228 -5.95 13.73 6.67
C PRO A 228 -6.06 13.65 8.20
N GLU A 229 -6.49 14.71 8.89
CA GLU A 229 -6.53 14.78 10.37
C GLU A 229 -7.85 14.20 10.97
N GLY A 230 -8.50 13.30 10.25
CA GLY A 230 -9.72 12.60 10.68
C GLY A 230 -9.45 11.32 11.46
N ASN A 231 -10.53 10.68 11.90
CA ASN A 231 -10.43 9.39 12.60
C ASN A 231 -10.40 8.25 11.57
N LEU A 232 -9.41 7.36 11.68
CA LEU A 232 -9.34 6.10 10.95
C LEU A 232 -9.60 4.95 11.92
N TYR A 233 -10.70 4.24 11.68
CA TYR A 233 -11.09 3.10 12.49
C TYR A 233 -10.85 1.79 11.74
N GLU A 234 -10.35 0.77 12.43
CA GLU A 234 -10.20 -0.59 11.89
C GLU A 234 -11.19 -1.55 12.57
N GLY A 235 -11.81 -2.42 11.77
CA GLY A 235 -12.63 -3.51 12.27
C GLY A 235 -11.88 -4.84 12.25
N GLU A 236 -11.81 -5.47 13.40
CA GLU A 236 -11.29 -6.84 13.54
C GLU A 236 -12.30 -7.88 13.05
N TYR A 237 -11.86 -9.14 12.96
CA TYR A 237 -12.65 -10.25 12.42
C TYR A 237 -14.06 -10.36 13.05
N GLY A 238 -15.09 -10.07 12.26
CA GLY A 238 -16.50 -10.14 12.62
C GLY A 238 -17.06 -8.90 13.33
N GLN A 239 -16.24 -7.86 13.53
CA GLN A 239 -16.71 -6.55 13.98
C GLN A 239 -17.36 -5.77 12.82
N ASP A 240 -18.27 -4.85 13.15
CA ASP A 240 -19.00 -4.06 12.16
C ASP A 240 -19.42 -2.69 12.74
N LEU A 241 -20.06 -1.85 11.94
CA LEU A 241 -20.47 -0.47 12.24
C LEU A 241 -21.76 -0.39 13.06
N THR A 242 -21.97 -1.32 13.99
CA THR A 242 -23.17 -1.36 14.85
C THR A 242 -22.87 -0.94 16.28
N ALA A 243 -23.91 -0.54 17.01
CA ALA A 243 -23.80 -0.13 18.41
C ALA A 243 -23.20 -1.21 19.35
N SER A 244 -23.09 -2.46 18.90
CA SER A 244 -22.46 -3.54 19.68
C SER A 244 -20.95 -3.62 19.53
N TRP A 245 -20.39 -2.96 18.51
CA TRP A 245 -19.00 -3.12 18.08
C TRP A 245 -18.24 -1.79 18.00
N ILE A 246 -18.92 -0.66 17.79
CA ILE A 246 -18.25 0.64 17.59
C ILE A 246 -17.29 1.05 18.72
N ASP A 247 -17.51 0.57 19.95
CA ASP A 247 -16.59 0.83 21.08
C ASP A 247 -15.31 -0.03 21.04
N ASP A 248 -15.35 -1.15 20.34
CA ASP A 248 -14.27 -2.15 20.25
C ASP A 248 -13.44 -2.03 18.95
N LEU A 249 -13.83 -1.15 18.01
CA LEU A 249 -13.05 -0.89 16.79
C LEU A 249 -11.71 -0.24 17.17
N GLU A 250 -10.61 -0.66 16.55
CA GLU A 250 -9.30 -0.04 16.77
C GLU A 250 -9.27 1.37 16.15
N ILE A 251 -8.42 2.24 16.69
CA ILE A 251 -8.20 3.59 16.17
C ILE A 251 -6.77 3.61 15.64
N ASP A 252 -6.64 3.46 14.32
CA ASP A 252 -5.36 3.46 13.63
C ASP A 252 -4.77 4.87 13.56
N GLU A 253 -5.62 5.85 13.25
CA GLU A 253 -5.29 7.28 13.31
C GLU A 253 -6.37 8.03 14.06
N ALA A 254 -5.95 8.82 15.05
CA ALA A 254 -6.86 9.63 15.83
C ALA A 254 -6.83 11.07 15.31
N GLY A 255 -8.01 11.61 15.00
CA GLY A 255 -8.12 12.98 14.56
C GLY A 255 -7.69 13.99 15.63
N ALA A 256 -7.60 15.26 15.24
CA ALA A 256 -7.11 16.34 16.12
C ALA A 256 -7.97 16.56 17.39
N ASN A 257 -9.16 15.95 17.48
CA ASN A 257 -10.08 16.04 18.60
C ASN A 257 -10.05 14.73 19.41
N ASP A 258 -10.07 14.87 20.75
CA ASP A 258 -10.12 13.82 21.78
C ASP A 258 -10.21 12.37 21.25
N VAL A 259 -9.11 11.62 21.36
CA VAL A 259 -8.96 10.22 20.88
C VAL A 259 -9.99 9.23 21.46
N ALA A 260 -10.80 9.65 22.44
CA ALA A 260 -11.90 8.86 23.00
C ALA A 260 -13.28 9.22 22.44
N ASP A 261 -13.41 10.22 21.57
CA ASP A 261 -14.68 10.61 20.95
C ASP A 261 -15.01 9.65 19.78
N ARG A 262 -16.13 8.94 19.92
CA ARG A 262 -16.71 8.04 18.89
C ARG A 262 -18.11 8.48 18.48
N SER A 263 -18.45 9.76 18.69
CA SER A 263 -19.80 10.28 18.42
C SER A 263 -20.17 10.25 16.93
N ASP A 264 -19.18 10.28 16.05
CA ASP A 264 -19.27 10.02 14.61
C ASP A 264 -19.77 8.58 14.34
N LEU A 265 -19.12 7.58 14.92
CA LEU A 265 -19.53 6.16 14.84
C LEU A 265 -20.91 5.93 15.48
N GLU A 266 -21.20 6.57 16.61
CA GLU A 266 -22.52 6.51 17.25
C GLU A 266 -23.63 7.04 16.33
N ALA A 267 -23.36 8.11 15.57
CA ALA A 267 -24.31 8.68 14.62
C ALA A 267 -24.60 7.69 13.48
N LEU A 268 -23.56 7.07 12.91
CA LEU A 268 -23.70 6.06 11.86
C LEU A 268 -24.42 4.80 12.37
N ALA A 269 -24.02 4.25 13.52
CA ALA A 269 -24.67 3.10 14.12
C ALA A 269 -26.16 3.38 14.45
N THR A 270 -26.48 4.59 14.87
CA THR A 270 -27.87 5.04 15.11
C THR A 270 -28.69 5.09 13.82
N LEU A 271 -28.08 5.46 12.69
CA LEU A 271 -28.72 5.41 11.38
C LEU A 271 -28.97 3.96 10.96
N LEU A 272 -27.96 3.08 11.07
CA LEU A 272 -28.06 1.67 10.69
C LEU A 272 -29.09 0.88 11.53
N ALA A 273 -29.41 1.34 12.74
CA ALA A 273 -30.49 0.78 13.55
C ALA A 273 -31.92 1.10 13.05
N ARG A 274 -32.07 2.00 12.05
CA ARG A 274 -33.37 2.36 11.45
C ARG A 274 -33.72 1.44 10.29
N GLN A 275 -34.96 1.51 9.81
CA GLN A 275 -35.33 0.80 8.58
C GLN A 275 -34.71 1.49 7.35
N PRO A 276 -33.98 0.75 6.50
CA PRO A 276 -33.40 1.27 5.27
C PRO A 276 -34.50 1.57 4.26
N THR A 277 -34.83 2.85 4.10
CA THR A 277 -35.83 3.30 3.13
C THR A 277 -35.31 4.51 2.36
N GLU A 278 -35.93 4.81 1.22
CA GLU A 278 -35.61 6.01 0.42
C GLU A 278 -35.65 7.32 1.23
N ALA A 279 -36.42 7.36 2.32
CA ALA A 279 -36.48 8.54 3.18
C ALA A 279 -35.19 8.78 3.99
N GLU A 280 -34.36 7.76 4.20
CA GLU A 280 -33.10 7.86 4.94
C GLU A 280 -31.90 8.19 4.03
N VAL A 281 -32.05 8.18 2.69
CA VAL A 281 -30.95 8.49 1.76
C VAL A 281 -30.25 9.82 2.08
N PRO A 282 -30.97 10.94 2.37
CA PRO A 282 -30.29 12.18 2.75
C PRO A 282 -29.51 12.10 4.07
N ALA A 283 -29.93 11.25 5.01
CA ALA A 283 -29.21 11.04 6.26
C ALA A 283 -27.97 10.15 6.05
N LEU A 284 -28.08 9.15 5.16
CA LEU A 284 -26.94 8.35 4.72
C LEU A 284 -25.90 9.22 3.99
N GLU A 285 -26.32 10.01 3.00
CA GLU A 285 -25.43 10.91 2.26
C GLU A 285 -24.84 12.02 3.13
N ALA A 286 -25.42 12.31 4.29
CA ALA A 286 -24.83 13.24 5.25
C ALA A 286 -23.74 12.60 6.13
N LEU A 287 -23.65 11.27 6.20
CA LEU A 287 -22.72 10.55 7.07
C LEU A 287 -21.76 9.64 6.32
N VAL A 288 -22.04 9.30 5.07
CA VAL A 288 -21.28 8.32 4.28
C VAL A 288 -21.07 8.88 2.88
N ASP A 289 -19.85 8.79 2.37
CA ASP A 289 -19.58 8.92 0.94
C ASP A 289 -20.15 7.67 0.24
N VAL A 290 -21.42 7.77 -0.13
CA VAL A 290 -22.20 6.68 -0.73
C VAL A 290 -21.53 6.16 -1.99
N ASP A 291 -21.03 7.06 -2.84
CA ASP A 291 -20.52 6.68 -4.16
C ASP A 291 -19.20 5.93 -4.02
N ARG A 292 -18.26 6.40 -3.17
CA ARG A 292 -17.03 5.64 -2.88
C ARG A 292 -17.30 4.32 -2.17
N THR A 293 -18.28 4.30 -1.27
CA THR A 293 -18.62 3.09 -0.50
C THR A 293 -19.23 2.00 -1.39
N VAL A 294 -20.18 2.34 -2.29
CA VAL A 294 -20.71 1.33 -3.22
C VAL A 294 -19.68 0.88 -4.25
N THR A 295 -18.72 1.73 -4.62
CA THR A 295 -17.56 1.34 -5.43
C THR A 295 -16.68 0.33 -4.70
N ALA A 296 -16.33 0.57 -3.44
CA ALA A 296 -15.57 -0.39 -2.63
C ALA A 296 -16.27 -1.76 -2.57
N PHE A 297 -17.58 -1.78 -2.29
CA PHE A 297 -18.37 -3.01 -2.30
C PHE A 297 -18.35 -3.72 -3.65
N ALA A 298 -18.48 -2.95 -4.74
CA ALA A 298 -18.51 -3.51 -6.09
C ALA A 298 -17.16 -4.15 -6.45
N VAL A 299 -16.07 -3.48 -6.12
CA VAL A 299 -14.72 -4.00 -6.35
C VAL A 299 -14.46 -5.26 -5.52
N GLU A 300 -14.82 -5.31 -4.22
CA GLU A 300 -14.70 -6.54 -3.42
C GLU A 300 -15.45 -7.72 -4.04
N VAL A 301 -16.69 -7.48 -4.50
CA VAL A 301 -17.51 -8.51 -5.15
C VAL A 301 -16.89 -8.96 -6.47
N VAL A 302 -16.41 -8.02 -7.29
CA VAL A 302 -15.75 -8.35 -8.57
C VAL A 302 -14.47 -9.15 -8.35
N LEU A 303 -13.64 -8.74 -7.37
CA LEU A 303 -12.41 -9.43 -6.99
C LEU A 303 -12.66 -10.81 -6.38
N GLY A 304 -13.84 -11.05 -5.79
CA GLY A 304 -14.09 -12.28 -5.06
C GLY A 304 -13.43 -12.32 -3.69
N HIS A 305 -13.40 -11.18 -2.98
CA HIS A 305 -12.77 -11.06 -1.66
C HIS A 305 -13.60 -11.76 -0.58
N TRP A 306 -13.39 -13.06 -0.39
CA TRP A 306 -14.30 -13.92 0.37
C TRP A 306 -14.35 -13.63 1.88
N ASP A 307 -13.26 -13.10 2.44
CA ASP A 307 -13.15 -12.65 3.82
C ASP A 307 -13.02 -11.12 3.94
N GLY A 308 -13.45 -10.40 2.90
CA GLY A 308 -13.62 -8.96 2.89
C GLY A 308 -14.97 -8.50 3.44
N TYR A 309 -15.13 -7.18 3.62
CA TYR A 309 -16.26 -6.59 4.35
C TYR A 309 -17.63 -7.04 3.83
N VAL A 310 -17.81 -7.06 2.51
CA VAL A 310 -19.09 -7.47 1.91
C VAL A 310 -19.46 -8.91 2.29
N ALA A 311 -18.54 -9.86 2.15
CA ALA A 311 -18.82 -11.28 2.35
C ALA A 311 -18.83 -11.66 3.83
N TYR A 312 -17.82 -11.19 4.57
CA TYR A 312 -17.61 -11.47 5.98
C TYR A 312 -16.86 -10.30 6.64
N PRO A 313 -17.51 -9.46 7.48
CA PRO A 313 -16.95 -8.21 8.03
C PRO A 313 -15.55 -8.36 8.64
N ASN A 314 -14.54 -8.18 7.81
CA ASN A 314 -13.13 -8.34 8.09
C ASN A 314 -12.34 -7.59 6.99
N ASN A 315 -11.06 -7.32 7.23
CA ASN A 315 -10.16 -6.65 6.27
C ASN A 315 -10.67 -5.25 5.83
N TRP A 316 -11.18 -4.44 6.77
CA TRP A 316 -11.75 -3.13 6.47
C TRP A 316 -11.38 -2.05 7.48
N ARG A 317 -11.32 -0.82 6.98
CA ARG A 317 -11.25 0.41 7.77
C ARG A 317 -12.35 1.37 7.35
N VAL A 318 -12.70 2.32 8.21
CA VAL A 318 -13.49 3.51 7.83
C VAL A 318 -12.77 4.78 8.24
N TYR A 319 -12.65 5.70 7.30
CA TYR A 319 -12.11 7.03 7.55
C TYR A 319 -13.24 8.04 7.67
N HIS A 320 -13.27 8.81 8.76
CA HIS A 320 -14.16 9.95 8.93
C HIS A 320 -13.46 11.23 8.46
N ASP A 321 -13.83 11.73 7.29
CA ASP A 321 -13.22 12.92 6.67
C ASP A 321 -13.78 14.21 7.31
N PRO A 322 -12.96 15.00 8.03
CA PRO A 322 -13.42 16.22 8.70
C PRO A 322 -13.88 17.32 7.74
N SER A 323 -13.45 17.27 6.48
CA SER A 323 -13.78 18.27 5.47
C SER A 323 -15.19 18.10 4.89
N THR A 324 -15.70 16.86 4.91
CA THR A 324 -17.01 16.48 4.38
C THR A 324 -18.00 16.03 5.46
N ASP A 325 -17.51 15.67 6.64
CA ASP A 325 -18.28 15.06 7.74
C ASP A 325 -18.87 13.69 7.33
N GLN A 326 -18.14 12.96 6.48
CA GLN A 326 -18.57 11.68 5.91
C GLN A 326 -17.55 10.57 6.18
N PHE A 327 -18.07 9.36 6.39
CA PHE A 327 -17.29 8.12 6.38
C PHE A 327 -17.03 7.62 4.96
N THR A 328 -15.80 7.19 4.70
CA THR A 328 -15.42 6.41 3.52
C THR A 328 -14.92 5.03 3.96
N LEU A 329 -15.48 3.96 3.40
CA LEU A 329 -14.98 2.60 3.59
C LEU A 329 -13.68 2.40 2.81
N LEU A 330 -12.68 1.82 3.48
CA LEU A 330 -11.39 1.47 2.91
C LEU A 330 -11.23 -0.05 2.98
N VAL A 331 -10.90 -0.65 1.84
CA VAL A 331 -10.67 -2.10 1.72
C VAL A 331 -9.19 -2.38 1.98
N SER A 332 -8.90 -3.34 2.84
CA SER A 332 -7.54 -3.77 3.18
C SER A 332 -7.41 -5.30 3.04
N GLY A 333 -6.26 -5.90 3.36
CA GLY A 333 -6.10 -7.35 3.49
C GLY A 333 -6.56 -8.18 2.27
N VAL A 334 -6.26 -7.71 1.05
CA VAL A 334 -6.81 -8.27 -0.20
C VAL A 334 -5.99 -9.43 -0.79
N ASP A 335 -5.25 -10.17 0.03
CA ASP A 335 -4.43 -11.31 -0.41
C ASP A 335 -5.29 -12.52 -0.84
N GLN A 336 -6.46 -12.69 -0.23
CA GLN A 336 -7.39 -13.77 -0.54
C GLN A 336 -8.49 -13.33 -1.52
N THR A 337 -8.07 -13.04 -2.74
CA THR A 337 -8.94 -12.62 -3.86
C THR A 337 -8.75 -13.53 -5.08
N PHE A 338 -9.61 -13.37 -6.09
CA PHE A 338 -9.58 -14.06 -7.38
C PHE A 338 -9.86 -15.57 -7.38
N ASP A 339 -10.39 -16.11 -6.28
CA ASP A 339 -10.72 -17.54 -6.16
C ASP A 339 -12.21 -17.82 -5.89
N SER A 340 -12.99 -16.78 -5.56
CA SER A 340 -14.35 -16.92 -5.04
C SER A 340 -15.37 -16.09 -5.79
N GLU A 341 -16.41 -16.73 -6.32
CA GLU A 341 -17.52 -16.02 -6.95
C GLU A 341 -18.55 -15.56 -5.91
N LEU A 342 -18.42 -14.30 -5.47
CA LEU A 342 -19.38 -13.70 -4.54
C LEU A 342 -20.71 -13.37 -5.22
N ALA A 343 -21.80 -13.55 -4.47
CA ALA A 343 -23.14 -13.18 -4.90
C ALA A 343 -23.30 -11.66 -4.94
N LEU A 344 -23.78 -11.12 -6.07
CA LEU A 344 -23.80 -9.67 -6.31
C LEU A 344 -24.60 -8.86 -5.28
N TYR A 345 -25.67 -9.42 -4.71
CA TYR A 345 -26.59 -8.66 -3.83
C TYR A 345 -26.77 -9.32 -2.47
N THR A 346 -25.81 -10.14 -2.03
CA THR A 346 -25.88 -10.84 -0.75
C THR A 346 -24.52 -10.80 -0.08
N GLY A 347 -24.52 -10.44 1.19
CA GLY A 347 -23.33 -10.23 1.99
C GLY A 347 -23.72 -10.15 3.46
N SER A 348 -22.72 -9.96 4.31
CA SER A 348 -22.86 -10.00 5.77
C SER A 348 -22.53 -8.66 6.44
N GLY A 349 -21.81 -7.74 5.76
CA GLY A 349 -21.56 -6.40 6.28
C GLY A 349 -22.84 -5.58 6.48
N ASP A 350 -23.03 -5.06 7.69
CA ASP A 350 -24.25 -4.35 8.08
C ASP A 350 -24.46 -3.10 7.23
N LEU A 351 -23.42 -2.33 6.92
CA LEU A 351 -23.53 -1.17 6.01
C LEU A 351 -23.92 -1.60 4.60
N PHE A 352 -23.31 -2.67 4.07
CA PHE A 352 -23.64 -3.23 2.75
C PHE A 352 -25.10 -3.68 2.67
N VAL A 353 -25.54 -4.50 3.64
CA VAL A 353 -26.90 -5.03 3.70
C VAL A 353 -27.92 -3.90 3.86
N TRP A 354 -27.63 -2.92 4.72
CA TRP A 354 -28.52 -1.78 4.96
C TRP A 354 -28.64 -0.90 3.71
N MET A 355 -27.51 -0.54 3.08
CA MET A 355 -27.48 0.27 1.86
C MET A 355 -28.23 -0.41 0.70
N LEU A 356 -27.99 -1.70 0.46
CA LEU A 356 -28.62 -2.42 -0.66
C LEU A 356 -30.11 -2.72 -0.48
N ALA A 357 -30.63 -2.56 0.74
CA ALA A 357 -32.07 -2.61 0.97
C ALA A 357 -32.80 -1.36 0.43
N ILE A 358 -32.08 -0.26 0.16
CA ILE A 358 -32.62 0.96 -0.44
C ILE A 358 -32.52 0.87 -1.97
N PRO A 359 -33.65 0.90 -2.71
CA PRO A 359 -33.63 0.75 -4.17
C PRO A 359 -32.71 1.72 -4.91
N SER A 360 -32.73 3.01 -4.57
CA SER A 360 -31.89 4.01 -5.24
C SER A 360 -30.39 3.84 -4.99
N ILE A 361 -30.00 3.26 -3.85
CA ILE A 361 -28.60 2.95 -3.55
C ILE A 361 -28.18 1.65 -4.25
N ARG A 362 -29.08 0.66 -4.30
CA ARG A 362 -28.88 -0.56 -5.07
C ARG A 362 -28.67 -0.29 -6.56
N ASP A 363 -29.36 0.71 -7.12
CA ASP A 363 -29.14 1.15 -8.50
C ASP A 363 -27.73 1.73 -8.70
N ARG A 364 -27.24 2.57 -7.76
CA ARG A 364 -25.85 3.09 -7.79
C ARG A 364 -24.82 1.97 -7.69
N TYR A 365 -25.03 1.03 -6.77
CA TYR A 365 -24.19 -0.15 -6.64
C TYR A 365 -24.16 -1.02 -7.90
N SER A 366 -25.29 -1.18 -8.59
CA SER A 366 -25.34 -1.93 -9.85
C SER A 366 -24.52 -1.26 -10.95
N ILE A 367 -24.49 0.08 -10.97
CA ILE A 367 -23.61 0.86 -11.86
C ILE A 367 -22.15 0.65 -11.47
N ALA A 368 -21.84 0.70 -10.17
CA ALA A 368 -20.48 0.47 -9.66
C ALA A 368 -19.97 -0.95 -9.97
N LEU A 369 -20.82 -1.98 -9.89
CA LEU A 369 -20.49 -3.35 -10.33
C LEU A 369 -20.13 -3.42 -11.81
N TRP A 370 -20.89 -2.72 -12.65
CA TRP A 370 -20.61 -2.66 -14.09
C TRP A 370 -19.26 -1.96 -14.34
N ASP A 371 -19.01 -0.83 -13.66
CA ASP A 371 -17.76 -0.06 -13.80
C ASP A 371 -16.55 -0.86 -13.30
N ALA A 372 -16.64 -1.51 -12.14
CA ALA A 372 -15.59 -2.38 -11.60
C ALA A 372 -15.29 -3.58 -12.53
N ALA A 373 -16.31 -4.18 -13.13
CA ALA A 373 -16.14 -5.23 -14.13
C ALA A 373 -15.43 -4.74 -15.41
N ASP A 374 -15.82 -3.56 -15.92
CA ASP A 374 -15.18 -2.96 -17.11
C ASP A 374 -13.70 -2.60 -16.82
N ARG A 375 -13.42 -2.07 -15.62
CA ARG A 375 -12.06 -1.75 -15.18
C ARG A 375 -11.20 -2.99 -14.98
N LEU A 376 -11.75 -4.08 -14.43
CA LEU A 376 -11.04 -5.36 -14.35
C LEU A 376 -10.69 -5.88 -15.75
N ALA A 377 -11.62 -5.80 -16.70
CA ALA A 377 -11.37 -6.17 -18.09
C ALA A 377 -10.27 -5.30 -18.75
N ALA A 378 -10.22 -4.00 -18.41
CA ALA A 378 -9.24 -3.07 -18.91
C ALA A 378 -7.83 -3.22 -18.29
N LEU A 379 -7.71 -3.91 -17.15
CA LEU A 379 -6.46 -4.04 -16.40
C LEU A 379 -5.41 -4.89 -17.13
N ASP A 380 -5.80 -5.72 -18.11
CA ASP A 380 -4.92 -6.65 -18.83
C ASP A 380 -4.13 -7.55 -17.87
N VAL A 381 -4.87 -8.20 -16.95
CA VAL A 381 -4.32 -9.14 -15.96
C VAL A 381 -3.38 -10.17 -16.58
N PRO A 382 -3.65 -10.79 -17.76
CA PRO A 382 -2.72 -11.73 -18.37
C PRO A 382 -1.33 -11.11 -18.63
N ALA A 383 -1.26 -9.88 -19.16
CA ALA A 383 0.00 -9.23 -19.43
C ALA A 383 0.73 -8.81 -18.15
N LYS A 384 -0.01 -8.28 -17.16
CA LYS A 384 0.54 -7.90 -15.86
C LYS A 384 1.06 -9.10 -15.08
N ALA A 385 0.27 -10.16 -14.96
CA ALA A 385 0.66 -11.39 -14.27
C ALA A 385 1.94 -11.98 -14.86
N ALA A 386 2.07 -12.02 -16.20
CA ALA A 386 3.30 -12.47 -16.85
C ALA A 386 4.50 -11.55 -16.56
N ALA A 387 4.30 -10.23 -16.49
CA ALA A 387 5.36 -9.28 -16.14
C ALA A 387 5.79 -9.42 -14.68
N TYR A 388 4.83 -9.57 -13.77
CA TYR A 388 5.09 -9.76 -12.34
C TYR A 388 5.76 -11.09 -12.05
N GLU A 389 5.29 -12.20 -12.64
CA GLU A 389 5.97 -13.50 -12.55
C GLU A 389 7.43 -13.38 -13.01
N ALA A 390 7.66 -12.77 -14.19
CA ALA A 390 9.01 -12.59 -14.72
C ALA A 390 9.91 -11.75 -13.80
N LEU A 391 9.35 -10.79 -13.08
CA LEU A 391 10.06 -9.94 -12.12
C LEU A 391 10.42 -10.71 -10.84
N ILE A 392 9.47 -11.46 -10.26
CA ILE A 392 9.57 -11.96 -8.88
C ILE A 392 10.00 -13.44 -8.80
N LEU A 393 9.86 -14.22 -9.87
CA LEU A 393 10.09 -15.67 -9.88
C LEU A 393 11.48 -16.07 -9.38
N ALA A 394 12.52 -15.33 -9.74
CA ALA A 394 13.88 -15.66 -9.34
C ALA A 394 14.05 -15.58 -7.82
N SER A 395 13.55 -14.50 -7.21
CA SER A 395 13.60 -14.24 -5.76
C SER A 395 12.69 -15.20 -5.00
N PHE A 396 11.47 -15.45 -5.49
CA PHE A 396 10.59 -16.48 -4.92
C PHE A 396 11.24 -17.87 -4.95
N ALA A 397 11.82 -18.28 -6.09
CA ALA A 397 12.43 -19.61 -6.24
C ALA A 397 13.68 -19.83 -5.37
N THR A 398 14.35 -18.76 -4.92
CA THR A 398 15.50 -18.82 -4.00
C THR A 398 15.13 -18.55 -2.55
N ASP A 399 13.90 -18.11 -2.27
CA ASP A 399 13.39 -17.88 -0.92
C ASP A 399 13.44 -19.18 -0.09
N PRO A 400 14.28 -19.25 0.97
CA PRO A 400 14.41 -20.46 1.78
C PRO A 400 13.23 -20.66 2.76
N TYR A 401 12.38 -19.65 2.94
CA TYR A 401 11.26 -19.61 3.87
C TYR A 401 9.89 -19.71 3.20
N ARG A 402 9.82 -19.74 1.85
CA ARG A 402 8.55 -19.89 1.13
C ARG A 402 7.77 -21.13 1.57
N GLU A 403 6.45 -21.00 1.63
CA GLU A 403 5.55 -22.10 2.00
C GLU A 403 4.88 -22.75 0.78
N ALA A 404 5.02 -22.12 -0.38
CA ALA A 404 4.55 -22.63 -1.66
C ALA A 404 5.72 -23.00 -2.59
N THR A 405 5.48 -23.94 -3.50
CA THR A 405 6.44 -24.27 -4.56
C THR A 405 6.30 -23.33 -5.75
N VAL A 406 7.29 -23.31 -6.64
CA VAL A 406 7.19 -22.59 -7.92
C VAL A 406 6.02 -23.10 -8.76
N ALA A 407 5.67 -24.38 -8.65
CA ALA A 407 4.52 -24.93 -9.36
C ALA A 407 3.22 -24.36 -8.78
N ASP A 408 3.08 -24.29 -7.46
CA ASP A 408 1.90 -23.71 -6.81
C ASP A 408 1.73 -22.23 -7.19
N MET A 409 2.82 -21.44 -7.19
CA MET A 409 2.80 -20.05 -7.66
C MET A 409 2.30 -19.93 -9.11
N GLN A 410 2.83 -20.76 -10.01
CA GLN A 410 2.46 -20.70 -11.43
C GLN A 410 1.04 -21.18 -11.69
N ASP A 411 0.58 -22.19 -10.95
CA ASP A 411 -0.79 -22.69 -11.01
C ASP A 411 -1.77 -21.61 -10.49
N GLU A 412 -1.48 -20.97 -9.36
CA GLU A 412 -2.33 -19.90 -8.83
C GLU A 412 -2.36 -18.67 -9.75
N ILE A 413 -1.22 -18.24 -10.31
CA ILE A 413 -1.19 -17.18 -11.33
C ILE A 413 -2.08 -17.53 -12.54
N ALA A 414 -2.05 -18.79 -12.99
CA ALA A 414 -2.88 -19.23 -14.10
C ALA A 414 -4.37 -19.22 -13.75
N ASP A 415 -4.72 -19.58 -12.51
CA ASP A 415 -6.08 -19.54 -11.98
C ASP A 415 -6.58 -18.09 -11.84
N THR A 416 -5.75 -17.16 -11.33
CA THR A 416 -6.06 -15.71 -11.30
C THR A 416 -6.35 -15.17 -12.70
N VAL A 417 -5.54 -15.54 -13.68
CA VAL A 417 -5.72 -15.14 -15.09
C VAL A 417 -7.03 -15.72 -15.66
N ALA A 418 -7.36 -16.96 -15.33
CA ALA A 418 -8.61 -17.59 -15.77
C ALA A 418 -9.83 -16.93 -15.12
N PHE A 419 -9.80 -16.72 -13.80
CA PHE A 419 -10.86 -16.04 -13.06
C PHE A 419 -11.15 -14.66 -13.67
N THR A 420 -10.10 -13.84 -13.85
CA THR A 420 -10.26 -12.46 -14.34
C THR A 420 -10.69 -12.37 -15.81
N ALA A 421 -10.49 -13.41 -16.61
CA ALA A 421 -10.94 -13.44 -18.00
C ALA A 421 -12.46 -13.60 -18.14
N ASP A 422 -13.08 -14.42 -17.29
CA ASP A 422 -14.51 -14.73 -17.35
C ASP A 422 -15.33 -13.77 -16.45
N ARG A 423 -14.74 -13.34 -15.31
CA ARG A 423 -15.43 -12.57 -14.26
C ARG A 423 -16.18 -11.32 -14.75
N PRO A 424 -15.62 -10.45 -15.62
CA PRO A 424 -16.35 -9.28 -16.09
C PRO A 424 -17.66 -9.65 -16.83
N ALA A 425 -17.63 -10.69 -17.66
CA ALA A 425 -18.79 -11.13 -18.42
C ALA A 425 -19.86 -11.75 -17.51
N ASP A 426 -19.44 -12.51 -16.49
CA ASP A 426 -20.35 -13.12 -15.52
C ASP A 426 -21.06 -12.06 -14.68
N VAL A 427 -20.32 -11.09 -14.14
CA VAL A 427 -20.89 -9.98 -13.37
C VAL A 427 -21.89 -9.20 -14.22
N ILE A 428 -21.53 -8.82 -15.46
CA ILE A 428 -22.44 -8.10 -16.36
C ILE A 428 -23.65 -8.95 -16.74
N GLY A 429 -23.47 -10.27 -16.94
CA GLY A 429 -24.55 -11.20 -17.24
C GLY A 429 -25.59 -11.28 -16.12
N ASP A 430 -25.13 -11.33 -14.88
CA ASP A 430 -25.97 -11.44 -13.68
C ASP A 430 -26.63 -10.10 -13.27
N LEU A 431 -26.13 -8.96 -13.76
CA LEU A 431 -26.80 -7.66 -13.63
C LEU A 431 -28.06 -7.54 -14.51
N VAL A 432 -28.16 -8.33 -15.59
CA VAL A 432 -29.29 -8.29 -16.52
C VAL A 432 -30.35 -9.34 -16.10
N PRO A 433 -31.61 -8.94 -15.82
CA PRO A 433 -32.65 -9.82 -15.29
C PRO A 433 -33.17 -10.90 -16.25
#